data_AF-A0A139KBD8-F1
#
_entry.id   AF-A0A139KBD8-F1
#
_cell.length_a   1.000
_cell.length_b   1.000
_cell.length_c   1.000
_cell.angle_alpha   90.00
_cell.angle_beta   90.00
_cell.angle_gamma   90.00
#
_symmetry.space_group_name_H-M   'P 1'
#
loop_
_entity.id
_entity.type
_entity.pdbx_description
1 polymer ?
#
loop_
_entity_poly.entity_id
_entity_poly.type
_entity_poly.pdbx_seq_one_letter_code
_entity_poly.pdbx_strand_id
1 'polypeptide(L)'
;MTPDELHDRLSTLADPACKAFGDSLQPGVTDRLGVRMPLVRRVARDVMRTEDVRAFLNAMLAAGGFASQEALMVCVIVAGGAKALELEERLAFVDRLLPHMTGWATCDLTGSAVKVFRENREELIGYVGEKLASDDPWTVRVAEVWLLEHYRDARWTQAALDLLGGGTSRALVLAASGDYYLSMSLAWCLSMLATADLEAVCSRIESWRAEGRLDDATLRRTVRKIRESLQFTKETKAAVSARFAAR
;
A
#
# COMPACT_ATOMS: atom_id res chain seq x y z
N MET A 1 7.05 -21.15 -16.08
CA MET A 1 6.40 -20.00 -16.73
C MET A 1 7.40 -18.86 -16.89
N THR A 2 7.65 -18.41 -18.12
CA THR A 2 8.51 -17.26 -18.46
C THR A 2 7.74 -15.93 -18.44
N PRO A 3 8.41 -14.76 -18.48
CA PRO A 3 7.74 -13.46 -18.55
C PRO A 3 6.78 -13.34 -19.75
N ASP A 4 7.19 -13.81 -20.92
CA ASP A 4 6.37 -13.77 -22.14
C ASP A 4 5.13 -14.67 -22.00
N GLU A 5 5.30 -15.89 -21.47
CA GLU A 5 4.17 -16.80 -21.22
C GLU A 5 3.16 -16.21 -20.23
N LEU A 6 3.63 -15.49 -19.20
CA LEU A 6 2.76 -14.79 -18.26
C LEU A 6 2.01 -13.64 -18.95
N HIS A 7 2.72 -12.85 -19.76
CA HIS A 7 2.13 -11.74 -20.50
C HIS A 7 1.05 -12.22 -21.47
N ASP A 8 1.34 -13.25 -22.27
CA ASP A 8 0.39 -13.84 -23.21
C ASP A 8 -0.85 -14.35 -22.48
N ARG A 9 -0.65 -15.06 -21.37
CA ARG A 9 -1.74 -15.56 -20.54
C ARG A 9 -2.62 -14.43 -20.01
N LEU A 10 -2.03 -13.35 -19.50
CA LEU A 10 -2.77 -12.19 -19.01
C LEU A 10 -3.50 -11.45 -20.14
N SER A 11 -2.87 -11.34 -21.32
CA SER A 11 -3.46 -10.71 -22.49
C SER A 11 -4.73 -11.43 -22.96
N THR A 12 -4.79 -12.76 -22.86
CA THR A 12 -6.04 -13.51 -23.15
C THR A 12 -7.18 -13.24 -22.17
N LEU A 13 -6.87 -12.70 -20.98
CA LEU A 13 -7.82 -12.38 -19.92
C LEU A 13 -8.17 -10.88 -19.88
N ALA A 14 -7.56 -10.08 -20.75
CA ALA A 14 -7.75 -8.64 -20.82
C ALA A 14 -9.16 -8.28 -21.29
N ASP A 15 -9.72 -7.25 -20.68
CA ASP A 15 -11.02 -6.68 -21.03
C ASP A 15 -10.83 -5.17 -21.32
N PRO A 16 -11.09 -4.71 -22.56
CA PRO A 16 -10.96 -3.30 -22.92
C PRO A 16 -11.78 -2.35 -22.04
N ALA A 17 -12.95 -2.78 -21.55
CA ALA A 17 -13.76 -1.96 -20.66
C ALA A 17 -13.11 -1.83 -19.27
N CYS A 18 -12.52 -2.92 -18.78
CA CYS A 18 -11.75 -2.91 -17.53
C CYS A 18 -10.49 -2.05 -17.66
N LYS A 19 -9.81 -2.10 -18.82
CA LYS A 19 -8.67 -1.22 -19.12
C LYS A 19 -9.09 0.25 -19.09
N ALA A 20 -10.11 0.63 -19.86
CA ALA A 20 -10.59 2.01 -19.94
C ALA A 20 -11.02 2.55 -18.56
N PHE A 21 -11.71 1.73 -17.76
CA PHE A 21 -12.05 2.09 -16.39
C PHE A 21 -10.80 2.32 -15.54
N GLY A 22 -9.84 1.40 -15.56
CA GLY A 22 -8.58 1.56 -14.83
C GLY A 22 -7.83 2.82 -15.26
N ASP A 23 -7.74 3.08 -16.56
CA ASP A 23 -7.00 4.21 -17.13
C ASP A 23 -7.62 5.54 -16.69
N SER A 24 -8.95 5.59 -16.52
CA SER A 24 -9.64 6.75 -15.95
C SER A 24 -9.31 7.00 -14.47
N LEU A 25 -8.95 5.96 -13.70
CA LEU A 25 -8.60 6.06 -12.27
C LEU A 25 -7.14 6.40 -12.02
N GLN A 26 -6.25 6.07 -12.97
CA GLN A 26 -4.82 6.32 -12.92
C GLN A 26 -4.33 6.96 -14.22
N PRO A 27 -4.64 8.25 -14.45
CA PRO A 27 -4.12 8.97 -15.59
C PRO A 27 -2.59 8.90 -15.62
N GLY A 28 -2.02 8.61 -16.80
CA GLY A 28 -0.57 8.51 -17.00
C GLY A 28 0.04 7.12 -16.84
N VAL A 29 -0.70 6.13 -16.32
CA VAL A 29 -0.28 4.72 -16.33
C VAL A 29 -0.58 4.11 -17.69
N THR A 30 0.44 3.66 -18.42
CA THR A 30 0.31 3.18 -19.81
C THR A 30 0.42 1.66 -19.95
N ASP A 31 0.96 0.97 -18.95
CA ASP A 31 1.30 -0.45 -18.95
C ASP A 31 0.20 -1.36 -18.38
N ARG A 32 -1.07 -0.95 -18.49
CA ARG A 32 -2.24 -1.72 -18.02
C ARG A 32 -2.85 -2.54 -19.15
N LEU A 33 -3.05 -3.84 -18.93
CA LEU A 33 -3.76 -4.74 -19.84
C LEU A 33 -5.28 -4.65 -19.70
N GLY A 34 -5.80 -4.44 -18.49
CA GLY A 34 -7.23 -4.47 -18.19
C GLY A 34 -7.71 -5.83 -17.69
N VAL A 35 -6.89 -6.55 -16.91
CA VAL A 35 -7.30 -7.83 -16.33
C VAL A 35 -7.95 -7.61 -14.96
N ARG A 36 -9.16 -8.11 -14.78
CA ARG A 36 -9.87 -7.98 -13.49
C ARG A 36 -9.12 -8.69 -12.37
N MET A 37 -9.03 -8.06 -11.20
CA MET A 37 -8.29 -8.57 -10.03
C MET A 37 -8.61 -10.03 -9.63
N PRO A 38 -9.87 -10.54 -9.70
CA PRO A 38 -10.14 -11.96 -9.45
C PRO A 38 -9.41 -12.92 -10.38
N LEU A 39 -9.18 -12.51 -11.64
CA LEU A 39 -8.43 -13.29 -12.64
C LEU A 39 -6.91 -13.18 -12.38
N VAL A 40 -6.39 -11.99 -12.06
CA VAL A 40 -4.99 -11.81 -11.63
C VAL A 40 -4.66 -12.73 -10.45
N ARG A 41 -5.51 -12.74 -9.41
CA ARG A 41 -5.37 -13.65 -8.27
C ARG A 41 -5.48 -15.12 -8.64
N ARG A 42 -6.28 -15.46 -9.66
CA ARG A 42 -6.37 -16.84 -10.17
C ARG A 42 -5.05 -17.27 -10.80
N VAL A 43 -4.47 -16.44 -11.67
CA VAL A 43 -3.17 -16.70 -12.29
C VAL A 43 -2.09 -16.88 -11.23
N ALA A 44 -2.01 -15.98 -10.25
CA ALA A 44 -1.05 -16.09 -9.15
C ALA A 44 -1.22 -17.38 -8.33
N ARG A 45 -2.47 -17.81 -8.05
CA ARG A 45 -2.73 -19.10 -7.38
C ARG A 45 -2.30 -20.29 -8.20
N ASP A 46 -2.51 -20.26 -9.52
CA ASP A 46 -2.05 -21.33 -10.39
C ASP A 46 -0.53 -21.41 -10.38
N VAL A 47 0.18 -20.28 -10.51
CA VAL A 47 1.65 -20.22 -10.41
C VAL A 47 2.15 -20.84 -9.11
N MET A 48 1.57 -20.46 -7.95
CA MET A 48 1.95 -21.04 -6.65
C MET A 48 1.69 -22.55 -6.52
N ARG A 49 0.84 -23.12 -7.38
CA ARG A 49 0.48 -24.54 -7.36
C ARG A 49 1.28 -25.37 -8.37
N THR A 50 1.63 -24.80 -9.52
CA THR A 50 2.17 -25.55 -10.65
C THR A 50 3.64 -25.26 -10.95
N GLU A 51 4.17 -24.13 -10.48
CA GLU A 51 5.54 -23.69 -10.78
C GLU A 51 6.47 -23.82 -9.57
N ASP A 52 7.78 -23.90 -9.83
CA ASP A 52 8.77 -23.54 -8.81
C ASP A 52 8.73 -22.01 -8.60
N VAL A 53 8.24 -21.61 -7.43
CA VAL A 53 8.05 -20.20 -7.07
C VAL A 53 9.35 -19.39 -7.10
N ARG A 54 10.47 -19.97 -6.66
CA ARG A 54 11.77 -19.26 -6.63
C ARG A 54 12.26 -19.05 -8.05
N ALA A 55 12.19 -20.10 -8.88
CA ALA A 55 12.58 -20.01 -10.27
C ALA A 55 11.70 -19.01 -11.04
N PHE A 56 10.39 -19.05 -10.83
CA PHE A 56 9.44 -18.12 -11.42
C PHE A 56 9.77 -16.66 -11.05
N LEU A 57 9.85 -16.32 -9.76
CA LEU A 57 10.11 -14.94 -9.32
C LEU A 57 11.48 -14.44 -9.81
N ASN A 58 12.51 -15.29 -9.79
CA ASN A 58 13.82 -14.92 -10.31
C ASN A 58 13.81 -14.68 -11.83
N ALA A 59 13.06 -15.49 -12.60
CA ALA A 59 12.91 -15.26 -14.04
C ALA A 59 12.18 -13.94 -14.34
N MET A 60 11.14 -13.60 -13.57
CA MET A 60 10.42 -12.32 -13.69
C MET A 60 11.34 -11.13 -13.39
N LEU A 61 12.11 -11.21 -12.31
CA LEU A 61 13.01 -10.13 -11.91
C LEU A 61 14.24 -9.99 -12.82
N ALA A 62 14.72 -11.08 -13.43
CA ALA A 62 15.85 -11.07 -14.35
C ALA A 62 15.56 -10.30 -15.65
N ALA A 63 14.28 -10.11 -16.02
CA ALA A 63 13.89 -9.32 -17.18
C ALA A 63 14.17 -7.81 -17.01
N GLY A 64 14.43 -7.33 -15.78
CA GLY A 64 14.72 -5.92 -15.48
C GLY A 64 13.49 -5.00 -15.51
N GLY A 65 12.30 -5.53 -15.81
CA GLY A 65 11.04 -4.81 -15.86
C GLY A 65 9.87 -5.76 -16.06
N PHE A 66 8.64 -5.23 -15.95
CA PHE A 66 7.41 -6.00 -16.11
C PHE A 66 6.67 -5.54 -17.36
N ALA A 67 6.16 -6.50 -18.13
CA ALA A 67 5.41 -6.22 -19.36
C ALA A 67 4.05 -5.54 -19.10
N SER A 68 3.53 -5.61 -17.87
CA SER A 68 2.33 -4.91 -17.44
C SER A 68 2.23 -4.79 -15.92
N GLN A 69 1.38 -3.88 -15.44
CA GLN A 69 1.02 -3.80 -14.02
C GLN A 69 0.47 -5.13 -13.51
N GLU A 70 -0.35 -5.82 -14.30
CA GLU A 70 -0.94 -7.10 -13.88
C GLU A 70 0.10 -8.22 -13.75
N ALA A 71 1.17 -8.21 -14.55
CA ALA A 71 2.29 -9.14 -14.38
C ALA A 71 3.03 -8.88 -13.06
N LEU A 72 3.30 -7.62 -12.73
CA LEU A 72 3.86 -7.23 -11.43
C LEU A 72 2.93 -7.64 -10.28
N MET A 73 1.62 -7.41 -10.42
CA MET A 73 0.63 -7.80 -9.41
C MET A 73 0.59 -9.31 -9.18
N VAL A 74 0.72 -10.13 -10.22
CA VAL A 74 0.89 -11.59 -10.07
C VAL A 74 2.11 -11.90 -9.22
N CYS A 75 3.26 -11.29 -9.52
CA CYS A 75 4.50 -11.52 -8.78
C CYS A 75 4.41 -11.07 -7.32
N VAL A 76 3.78 -9.94 -7.03
CA VAL A 76 3.52 -9.47 -5.67
C VAL A 76 2.64 -10.46 -4.89
N ILE A 77 1.59 -11.00 -5.52
CA ILE A 77 0.72 -12.01 -4.88
C ILE A 77 1.47 -13.32 -4.64
N VAL A 78 2.29 -13.76 -5.59
CA VAL A 78 3.09 -14.98 -5.47
C VAL A 78 4.14 -14.81 -4.37
N ALA A 79 4.93 -13.74 -4.39
CA ALA A 79 5.92 -13.44 -3.37
C ALA A 79 5.28 -13.34 -1.99
N GLY A 80 4.17 -12.60 -1.85
CA GLY A 80 3.49 -12.42 -0.57
C GLY A 80 2.74 -13.63 -0.01
N GLY A 81 2.30 -14.56 -0.88
CA GLY A 81 1.38 -15.64 -0.51
C GLY A 81 1.91 -17.07 -0.67
N ALA A 82 3.04 -17.28 -1.35
CA ALA A 82 3.56 -18.63 -1.57
C ALA A 82 4.06 -19.26 -0.27
N LYS A 83 3.56 -20.46 0.05
CA LYS A 83 3.95 -21.22 1.24
C LYS A 83 5.36 -21.81 1.16
N ALA A 84 5.91 -21.92 -0.05
CA ALA A 84 7.24 -22.47 -0.28
C ALA A 84 8.38 -21.48 0.02
N LEU A 85 8.06 -20.21 0.31
CA LEU A 85 9.02 -19.17 0.67
C LEU A 85 9.03 -18.97 2.19
N GLU A 86 10.21 -19.02 2.78
CA GLU A 86 10.41 -18.61 4.17
C GLU A 86 10.23 -17.09 4.32
N LEU A 87 10.15 -16.61 5.56
CA LEU A 87 9.90 -15.19 5.85
C LEU A 87 10.93 -14.28 5.19
N GLU A 88 12.22 -14.56 5.38
CA GLU A 88 13.32 -13.73 4.88
C GLU A 88 13.35 -13.72 3.36
N GLU A 89 13.13 -14.87 2.72
CA GLU A 89 13.06 -14.99 1.26
C GLU A 89 11.87 -14.21 0.70
N ARG A 90 10.71 -14.30 1.36
CA ARG A 90 9.51 -13.55 1.00
C ARG A 90 9.79 -12.05 1.02
N LEU A 91 10.37 -11.54 2.10
CA LEU A 91 10.70 -10.12 2.21
C LEU A 91 11.75 -9.71 1.18
N ALA A 92 12.77 -10.53 0.93
CA ALA A 92 13.78 -10.27 -0.09
C ALA A 92 13.17 -10.18 -1.51
N PHE A 93 12.20 -11.04 -1.85
CA PHE A 93 11.47 -10.92 -3.11
C PHE A 93 10.58 -9.68 -3.16
N VAL A 94 9.86 -9.37 -2.08
CA VAL A 94 9.04 -8.15 -1.99
C VAL A 94 9.92 -6.92 -2.21
N ASP A 95 11.07 -6.83 -1.57
CA ASP A 95 12.02 -5.73 -1.71
C ASP A 95 12.51 -5.56 -3.14
N ARG A 96 12.81 -6.65 -3.83
CA ARG A 96 13.20 -6.61 -5.25
C ARG A 96 12.05 -6.18 -6.17
N LEU A 97 10.79 -6.31 -5.74
CA LEU A 97 9.61 -5.89 -6.51
C LEU A 97 9.25 -4.42 -6.28
N LEU A 98 9.60 -3.83 -5.14
CA LEU A 98 9.25 -2.43 -4.80
C LEU A 98 9.69 -1.40 -5.87
N PRO A 99 10.93 -1.45 -6.41
CA PRO A 99 11.37 -0.48 -7.42
C PRO A 99 10.57 -0.49 -8.73
N HIS A 100 9.75 -1.53 -8.95
CA HIS A 100 8.91 -1.66 -10.14
C HIS A 100 7.50 -1.10 -9.93
N MET A 101 7.16 -0.67 -8.72
CA MET A 101 5.86 -0.06 -8.44
C MET A 101 5.85 1.38 -8.91
N THR A 102 4.90 1.72 -9.77
CA THR A 102 4.79 3.05 -10.40
C THR A 102 3.45 3.71 -10.16
N GLY A 103 2.60 3.13 -9.31
CA GLY A 103 1.27 3.65 -9.05
C GLY A 103 0.60 3.00 -7.84
N TRP A 104 -0.50 3.63 -7.40
CA TRP A 104 -1.20 3.20 -6.20
C TRP A 104 -1.76 1.77 -6.28
N ALA A 105 -2.21 1.30 -7.46
CA ALA A 105 -2.82 -0.03 -7.56
C ALA A 105 -1.86 -1.18 -7.21
N THR A 106 -0.59 -1.10 -7.62
CA THR A 106 0.43 -2.10 -7.29
C THR A 106 0.86 -1.98 -5.84
N CYS A 107 0.95 -0.76 -5.31
CA CYS A 107 1.27 -0.51 -3.90
C CYS A 107 0.19 -1.05 -2.97
N ASP A 108 -1.07 -0.69 -3.20
CA ASP A 108 -2.20 -1.01 -2.32
C ASP A 108 -2.51 -2.51 -2.31
N LEU A 109 -2.23 -3.22 -3.40
CA LEU A 109 -2.34 -4.67 -3.47
C LEU A 109 -1.50 -5.37 -2.38
N THR A 110 -0.34 -4.80 -2.03
CA THR A 110 0.61 -5.40 -1.09
C THR A 110 -0.01 -5.69 0.27
N GLY A 111 -0.87 -4.82 0.82
CA GLY A 111 -1.51 -5.06 2.11
C GLY A 111 -2.35 -6.34 2.12
N SER A 112 -3.02 -6.63 1.00
CA SER A 112 -3.82 -7.86 0.88
C SER A 112 -3.00 -9.08 0.40
N ALA A 113 -1.81 -8.87 -0.15
CA ALA A 113 -0.98 -9.90 -0.76
C ALA A 113 0.12 -10.40 0.19
N VAL A 114 0.77 -9.51 0.93
CA VAL A 114 1.91 -9.77 1.82
C VAL A 114 1.42 -9.81 3.26
N LYS A 115 0.79 -10.91 3.66
CA LYS A 115 0.07 -10.98 4.96
C LYS A 115 0.95 -11.35 6.16
N VAL A 116 2.24 -11.56 5.94
CA VAL A 116 3.17 -12.09 6.96
C VAL A 116 3.30 -11.18 8.19
N PHE A 117 3.06 -9.87 8.02
CA PHE A 117 2.99 -8.90 9.10
C PHE A 117 1.91 -9.23 10.14
N ARG A 118 0.82 -9.91 9.78
CA ARG A 118 -0.27 -10.23 10.72
C ARG A 118 0.17 -11.19 11.82
N GLU A 119 1.17 -12.01 11.56
CA GLU A 119 1.69 -13.01 12.50
C GLU A 119 2.97 -12.51 13.17
N ASN A 120 3.72 -11.62 12.51
CA ASN A 120 5.06 -11.19 12.93
C ASN A 120 5.14 -9.66 13.15
N ARG A 121 4.08 -9.06 13.69
CA ARG A 121 3.97 -7.58 13.81
C ARG A 121 5.16 -6.94 14.51
N GLU A 122 5.56 -7.53 15.64
CA GLU A 122 6.62 -7.01 16.51
C GLU A 122 7.99 -7.08 15.87
N GLU A 123 8.28 -8.18 15.19
CA GLU A 123 9.54 -8.37 14.47
C GLU A 123 9.63 -7.47 13.23
N LEU A 124 8.51 -7.30 12.51
CA LEU A 124 8.51 -6.65 11.21
C LEU A 124 8.16 -5.16 11.25
N ILE A 125 7.82 -4.59 12.40
CA ILE A 125 7.53 -3.14 12.48
C ILE A 125 8.77 -2.30 12.13
N GLY A 126 9.96 -2.77 12.51
CA GLY A 126 11.23 -2.14 12.13
C GLY A 126 11.41 -2.11 10.61
N TYR A 127 11.12 -3.22 9.94
CA TYR A 127 11.16 -3.32 8.47
C TYR A 127 10.18 -2.35 7.80
N VAL A 128 8.98 -2.14 8.36
CA VAL A 128 8.06 -1.09 7.87
C VAL A 128 8.68 0.30 8.03
N GLY A 129 9.32 0.56 9.17
CA GLY A 129 10.06 1.80 9.43
C GLY A 129 11.18 2.07 8.41
N GLU A 130 11.93 1.04 8.01
CA GLU A 130 12.95 1.14 6.96
C GLU A 130 12.35 1.59 5.62
N LYS A 131 11.18 1.05 5.25
CA LYS A 131 10.51 1.45 4.00
C LYS A 131 9.92 2.86 4.07
N LEU A 132 9.46 3.30 5.24
CA LEU A 132 9.04 4.69 5.45
C LEU A 132 10.22 5.68 5.31
N ALA A 133 11.45 5.25 5.51
CA ALA A 133 12.64 6.09 5.34
C ALA A 133 13.14 6.18 3.89
N SER A 134 12.53 5.44 2.95
CA SER A 134 12.90 5.45 1.54
C SER A 134 12.60 6.78 0.85
N ASP A 135 13.48 7.22 -0.05
CA ASP A 135 13.21 8.34 -0.95
C ASP A 135 12.29 7.98 -2.12
N ASP A 136 12.05 6.69 -2.36
CA ASP A 136 11.06 6.25 -3.35
C ASP A 136 9.63 6.40 -2.77
N PRO A 137 8.80 7.29 -3.36
CA PRO A 137 7.46 7.55 -2.85
C PRO A 137 6.53 6.33 -2.89
N TRP A 138 6.76 5.39 -3.82
CA TRP A 138 5.94 4.18 -3.92
C TRP A 138 6.29 3.17 -2.82
N THR A 139 7.56 3.04 -2.47
CA THR A 139 8.01 2.29 -1.29
C THR A 139 7.40 2.83 0.01
N VAL A 140 7.38 4.16 0.19
CA VAL A 140 6.75 4.78 1.38
C VAL A 140 5.25 4.49 1.42
N ARG A 141 4.56 4.61 0.28
CA ARG A 141 3.14 4.24 0.17
C ARG A 141 2.89 2.79 0.55
N VAL A 142 3.72 1.85 0.10
CA VAL A 142 3.61 0.43 0.49
C VAL A 142 3.71 0.26 2.01
N ALA A 143 4.65 0.97 2.64
CA ALA A 143 4.79 0.92 4.09
C ALA A 143 3.53 1.45 4.82
N GLU A 144 2.96 2.56 4.36
CA GLU A 144 1.70 3.11 4.87
C GLU A 144 0.54 2.11 4.69
N VAL A 145 0.50 1.39 3.56
CA VAL A 145 -0.47 0.32 3.27
C VAL A 145 -0.31 -0.87 4.23
N TRP A 146 0.92 -1.24 4.58
CA TRP A 146 1.15 -2.29 5.58
C TRP A 146 0.71 -1.85 6.97
N LEU A 147 0.99 -0.61 7.38
CA LEU A 147 0.50 -0.07 8.65
C LEU A 147 -1.03 -0.12 8.72
N LEU A 148 -1.72 0.40 7.70
CA LEU A 148 -3.17 0.49 7.70
C LEU A 148 -3.85 -0.88 7.60
N GLU A 149 -3.22 -1.88 6.98
CA GLU A 149 -3.83 -3.19 6.82
C GLU A 149 -3.52 -4.14 7.99
N HIS A 150 -2.34 -4.01 8.60
CA HIS A 150 -1.84 -4.99 9.56
C HIS A 150 -1.70 -4.47 10.98
N TYR A 151 -1.56 -3.16 11.22
CA TYR A 151 -1.20 -2.59 12.53
C TYR A 151 -2.36 -1.80 13.18
N ARG A 152 -3.61 -2.29 13.02
CA ARG A 152 -4.85 -1.64 13.49
C ARG A 152 -5.37 -2.16 14.84
N ASP A 153 -4.61 -1.94 15.90
CA ASP A 153 -5.10 -2.02 17.29
C ASP A 153 -4.38 -0.99 18.15
N ALA A 154 -4.83 -0.76 19.38
CA ALA A 154 -4.34 0.35 20.21
C ALA A 154 -2.82 0.37 20.39
N ARG A 155 -2.18 -0.79 20.63
CA ARG A 155 -0.71 -0.90 20.78
C ARG A 155 -0.04 -0.51 19.48
N TRP A 156 -0.46 -1.11 18.38
CA TRP A 156 0.20 -0.92 17.08
C TRP A 156 -0.11 0.41 16.42
N THR A 157 -1.26 1.01 16.70
CA THR A 157 -1.61 2.36 16.24
C THR A 157 -0.62 3.38 16.77
N GLN A 158 -0.28 3.32 18.07
CA GLN A 158 0.73 4.23 18.63
C GLN A 158 2.10 4.03 17.97
N ALA A 159 2.55 2.78 17.83
CA ALA A 159 3.82 2.49 17.17
C ALA A 159 3.84 2.93 15.69
N ALA A 160 2.72 2.76 14.96
CA ALA A 160 2.55 3.23 13.59
C ALA A 160 2.63 4.77 13.51
N LEU A 161 1.99 5.49 14.44
CA LEU A 161 2.06 6.94 14.53
C LEU A 161 3.49 7.42 14.84
N ASP A 162 4.21 6.74 15.72
CA ASP A 162 5.61 7.05 16.02
C ASP A 162 6.51 6.85 14.79
N LEU A 163 6.31 5.77 14.04
CA LEU A 163 7.02 5.55 12.78
C LEU A 163 6.70 6.61 11.73
N LEU A 164 5.42 6.87 11.46
CA LEU A 164 4.99 7.85 10.46
C LEU A 164 5.56 9.24 10.75
N GLY A 165 5.57 9.64 12.03
CA GLY A 165 6.09 10.91 12.51
C GLY A 165 7.56 10.92 12.92
N GLY A 166 8.29 9.82 12.74
CA GLY A 166 9.70 9.73 13.10
C GLY A 166 10.57 10.63 12.23
N GLY A 167 11.72 11.08 12.75
CA GLY A 167 12.62 12.00 12.04
C GLY A 167 13.21 11.44 10.74
N THR A 168 13.29 10.11 10.62
CA THR A 168 13.75 9.41 9.41
C THR A 168 12.63 9.11 8.42
N SER A 169 11.37 9.19 8.84
CA SER A 169 10.22 8.89 7.97
C SER A 169 10.01 9.98 6.93
N ARG A 170 9.76 9.55 5.70
CA ARG A 170 9.45 10.40 4.55
C ARG A 170 7.95 10.59 4.35
N ALA A 171 7.10 9.89 5.11
CA ALA A 171 5.63 9.91 4.94
C ALA A 171 5.04 11.33 5.00
N LEU A 172 5.32 12.10 6.06
CA LEU A 172 4.82 13.46 6.21
C LEU A 172 5.34 14.40 5.11
N VAL A 173 6.63 14.29 4.78
CA VAL A 173 7.27 15.12 3.75
C VAL A 173 6.69 14.85 2.37
N LEU A 174 6.51 13.58 2.03
CA LEU A 174 5.95 13.16 0.75
C LEU A 174 4.47 13.48 0.63
N ALA A 175 3.69 13.36 1.72
CA ALA A 175 2.30 13.80 1.74
C ALA A 175 2.17 15.32 1.49
N ALA A 176 3.12 16.10 2.01
CA ALA A 176 3.19 17.55 1.80
C ALA A 176 3.83 17.98 0.46
N SER A 177 4.26 17.04 -0.39
CA SER A 177 4.95 17.35 -1.67
C SER A 177 4.05 18.00 -2.74
N GLY A 178 2.73 18.02 -2.52
CA GLY A 178 1.74 18.42 -3.51
C GLY A 178 1.19 17.27 -4.36
N ASP A 179 1.79 16.08 -4.28
CA ASP A 179 1.26 14.88 -4.95
C ASP A 179 -0.05 14.41 -4.29
N TYR A 180 -1.10 14.29 -5.11
CA TYR A 180 -2.42 13.87 -4.65
C TYR A 180 -2.42 12.45 -4.06
N TYR A 181 -1.75 11.50 -4.71
CA TYR A 181 -1.78 10.09 -4.33
C TYR A 181 -0.96 9.85 -3.06
N LEU A 182 0.17 10.55 -2.87
CA LEU A 182 0.97 10.42 -1.64
C LEU A 182 0.23 11.01 -0.45
N SER A 183 -0.34 12.21 -0.58
CA SER A 183 -1.20 12.78 0.47
C SER A 183 -2.43 11.91 0.77
N MET A 184 -3.04 11.33 -0.27
CA MET A 184 -4.18 10.43 -0.12
C MET A 184 -3.80 9.14 0.61
N SER A 185 -2.58 8.64 0.41
CA SER A 185 -2.07 7.44 1.06
C SER A 185 -1.93 7.63 2.56
N LEU A 186 -1.20 8.66 3.00
CA LEU A 186 -1.05 8.98 4.41
C LEU A 186 -2.41 9.26 5.08
N ALA A 187 -3.27 10.04 4.42
CA ALA A 187 -4.61 10.32 4.92
C ALA A 187 -5.46 9.05 5.06
N TRP A 188 -5.32 8.09 4.15
CA TRP A 188 -5.97 6.80 4.27
C TRP A 188 -5.42 6.00 5.45
N CYS A 189 -4.10 5.93 5.57
CA CYS A 189 -3.44 5.24 6.67
C CYS A 189 -3.92 5.76 8.03
N LEU A 190 -3.85 7.08 8.25
CA LEU A 190 -4.31 7.72 9.48
C LEU A 190 -5.80 7.46 9.77
N SER A 191 -6.65 7.53 8.74
CA SER A 191 -8.09 7.26 8.93
C SER A 191 -8.39 5.82 9.34
N MET A 192 -7.56 4.87 8.90
CA MET A 192 -7.69 3.46 9.23
C MET A 192 -7.11 3.13 10.60
N LEU A 193 -6.02 3.77 11.01
CA LEU A 193 -5.50 3.69 12.38
C LEU A 193 -6.49 4.29 13.39
N ALA A 194 -7.19 5.36 12.99
CA ALA A 194 -8.19 6.01 13.82
C ALA A 194 -9.40 5.11 14.15
N THR A 195 -9.65 4.04 13.38
CA THR A 195 -10.71 3.07 13.73
C THR A 195 -10.34 2.25 14.96
N ALA A 196 -9.04 2.16 15.28
CA ALA A 196 -8.54 1.45 16.45
C ALA A 196 -8.30 2.40 17.63
N ASP A 197 -7.74 3.59 17.39
CA ASP A 197 -7.52 4.61 18.42
C ASP A 197 -7.64 6.02 17.83
N LEU A 198 -8.85 6.58 17.90
CA LEU A 198 -9.15 7.89 17.32
C LEU A 198 -8.42 9.02 18.03
N GLU A 199 -8.32 8.97 19.36
CA GLU A 199 -7.73 10.06 20.14
C GLU A 199 -6.23 10.14 19.89
N ALA A 200 -5.52 9.00 19.86
CA ALA A 200 -4.11 8.95 19.52
C ALA A 200 -3.82 9.59 18.17
N VAL A 201 -4.62 9.24 17.15
CA VAL A 201 -4.47 9.80 15.80
C VAL A 201 -4.74 11.29 15.80
N CYS A 202 -5.83 11.75 16.42
CA CYS A 202 -6.17 13.18 16.44
C CYS A 202 -5.12 14.02 17.18
N SER A 203 -4.67 13.57 18.35
CA SER A 203 -3.62 14.23 19.13
C SER A 203 -2.31 14.32 18.33
N ARG A 204 -1.93 13.24 17.63
CA ARG A 204 -0.71 13.24 16.82
C ARG A 204 -0.81 14.18 15.62
N ILE A 205 -1.96 14.23 14.96
CA ILE A 205 -2.24 15.16 13.86
C ILE A 205 -2.10 16.61 14.33
N GLU A 206 -2.62 16.96 15.51
CA GLU A 206 -2.47 18.30 16.09
C GLU A 206 -1.00 18.65 16.35
N SER A 207 -0.22 17.72 16.90
CA SER A 207 1.22 17.89 17.11
C SER A 207 1.95 18.16 15.80
N TRP A 208 1.78 17.30 14.79
CA TRP A 208 2.45 17.47 13.50
C TRP A 208 2.03 18.75 12.78
N ARG A 209 0.77 19.16 12.93
CA ARG A 209 0.31 20.44 12.38
C ARG A 209 0.96 21.63 13.09
N ALA A 210 1.03 21.61 14.43
CA ALA A 210 1.68 22.67 15.21
C ALA A 210 3.18 22.76 14.90
N GLU A 211 3.83 21.64 14.60
CA GLU A 211 5.22 21.55 14.14
C GLU A 211 5.40 21.97 12.66
N GLY A 212 4.32 22.24 11.92
CA GLY A 212 4.37 22.59 10.50
C GLY A 212 4.75 21.42 9.58
N ARG A 213 4.63 20.17 10.06
CA ARG A 213 5.04 18.95 9.34
C ARG A 213 3.89 18.27 8.60
N LEU A 214 2.65 18.55 8.98
CA LEU A 214 1.45 18.07 8.29
C LEU A 214 0.75 19.23 7.59
N ASP A 215 0.61 19.15 6.27
CA ASP A 215 -0.07 20.16 5.48
C ASP A 215 -1.60 20.08 5.63
N ASP A 216 -2.28 21.21 5.41
CA ASP A 216 -3.73 21.28 5.56
C ASP A 216 -4.48 20.42 4.52
N ALA A 217 -3.89 20.12 3.35
CA ALA A 217 -4.56 19.29 2.35
C ALA A 217 -4.62 17.82 2.81
N THR A 218 -3.52 17.29 3.34
CA THR A 218 -3.47 15.95 3.96
C THR A 218 -4.39 15.87 5.19
N LEU A 219 -4.40 16.91 6.04
CA LEU A 219 -5.34 16.99 7.16
C LEU A 219 -6.80 16.90 6.69
N ARG A 220 -7.19 17.76 5.74
CA ARG A 220 -8.57 17.77 5.20
C ARG A 220 -8.96 16.42 4.59
N ARG A 221 -8.04 15.76 3.87
CA ARG A 221 -8.26 14.41 3.33
C ARG A 221 -8.47 13.38 4.44
N THR A 222 -7.68 13.45 5.52
CA THR A 222 -7.80 12.54 6.67
C THR A 222 -9.16 12.70 7.35
N VAL A 223 -9.54 13.93 7.69
CA VAL A 223 -10.84 14.26 8.28
C VAL A 223 -11.99 13.78 7.38
N ARG A 224 -11.89 14.02 6.06
CA ARG A 224 -12.89 13.56 5.10
C ARG A 224 -13.03 12.03 5.12
N LYS A 225 -11.94 11.27 5.12
CA LYS A 225 -11.99 9.81 5.18
C LYS A 225 -12.61 9.27 6.47
N ILE A 226 -12.30 9.89 7.61
CA ILE A 226 -12.96 9.55 8.89
C ILE A 226 -14.47 9.79 8.80
N ARG A 227 -14.90 10.91 8.20
CA ARG A 227 -16.33 11.24 8.02
C ARG A 227 -17.06 10.30 7.06
N GLU A 228 -16.39 9.86 6.00
CA GLU A 228 -16.96 8.95 4.99
C GLU A 228 -16.97 7.49 5.47
N SER A 229 -16.14 7.12 6.45
CA SER A 229 -16.06 5.76 6.97
C SER A 229 -17.33 5.33 7.72
N LEU A 230 -17.79 4.10 7.46
CA LEU A 230 -18.92 3.49 8.17
C LEU A 230 -18.56 3.01 9.59
N GLN A 231 -17.28 3.04 9.96
CA GLN A 231 -16.79 2.57 11.27
C GLN A 231 -17.03 3.57 12.41
N PHE A 232 -17.38 4.82 12.09
CA PHE A 232 -17.59 5.87 13.09
C PHE A 232 -19.06 6.30 13.17
N THR A 233 -19.51 6.62 14.39
CA THR A 233 -20.85 7.16 14.62
C THR A 233 -21.00 8.59 14.09
N LYS A 234 -22.23 9.08 13.95
CA LYS A 234 -22.49 10.47 13.50
C LYS A 234 -21.87 11.49 14.46
N GLU A 235 -21.96 11.22 15.75
CA GLU A 235 -21.44 12.06 16.83
C GLU A 235 -19.92 12.15 16.75
N THR A 236 -19.25 11.00 16.57
CA THR A 236 -17.79 10.93 16.39
C THR A 236 -17.33 11.74 15.18
N LYS A 237 -18.04 11.61 14.06
CA LYS A 237 -17.74 12.37 12.83
C LYS A 237 -17.93 13.88 13.02
N ALA A 238 -18.97 14.29 13.75
CA ALA A 238 -19.21 15.69 14.08
C ALA A 238 -18.12 16.25 15.00
N ALA A 239 -17.70 15.49 16.01
CA ALA A 239 -16.62 15.86 16.93
C ALA A 239 -15.28 16.06 16.19
N VAL A 240 -14.89 15.13 15.32
CA VAL A 240 -13.68 15.26 14.50
C VAL A 240 -13.77 16.48 13.57
N SER A 241 -14.94 16.72 12.97
CA SER A 241 -15.15 17.91 12.12
C SER A 241 -14.98 19.21 12.90
N ALA A 242 -15.50 19.28 14.13
CA ALA A 242 -15.37 20.45 14.99
C ALA A 242 -13.93 20.65 15.47
N ARG A 243 -13.22 19.57 15.82
CA ARG A 243 -11.82 19.59 16.27
C ARG A 243 -10.88 20.19 15.23
N PHE A 244 -11.11 19.86 13.95
CA PHE A 244 -10.28 20.31 12.83
C PHE A 244 -10.99 21.34 11.93
N ALA A 245 -12.02 22.02 12.43
CA ALA A 245 -12.62 23.15 11.73
C ALA A 245 -11.56 24.25 11.61
N ALA A 246 -11.38 24.78 10.39
CA ALA A 246 -10.38 25.80 10.11
C ALA A 246 -10.49 26.97 11.11
N ARG A 247 -9.40 27.22 11.83
CA ARG A 247 -9.10 28.50 12.47
C ARG A 247 -7.99 29.16 11.68
#